data_AF-A0A7V8Z3Y9-F1
#
_entry.id   AF-A0A7V8Z3Y9-F1
#
_cell.length_a   1.000
_cell.length_b   1.000
_cell.length_c   1.000
_cell.angle_alpha   90.00
_cell.angle_beta   90.00
_cell.angle_gamma   90.00
#
_symmetry.space_group_name_H-M   'P 1'
#
loop_
_entity.id
_entity.type
_entity.pdbx_description
1 polymer ?
#
loop_
_entity_poly.entity_id
_entity_poly.type
_entity_poly.pdbx_seq_one_letter_code
_entity_poly.pdbx_strand_id
1 'polypeptide(L)'
;MRRLEKKLFTLNDEIAALRRDEHLAAEELIFHRHLHDDAFRDAVTSDHPLDRAEARETGADVARFERHLEELAQQRHKLETERDRLLAKLG
;
A
#
# COMPACT_ATOMS: atom_id res chain seq x y z
N MET A 1 4.07 5.49 -33.95
CA MET A 1 3.69 5.85 -32.57
C MET A 1 4.41 7.13 -32.18
N ARG A 2 3.67 8.21 -31.93
CA ARG A 2 4.20 9.54 -31.55
C ARG A 2 4.84 9.47 -30.16
N ARG A 3 5.81 10.34 -29.84
CA ARG A 3 6.51 10.34 -28.54
C ARG A 3 5.54 10.42 -27.35
N LEU A 4 4.45 11.18 -27.50
CA LEU A 4 3.44 11.37 -26.46
C LEU A 4 2.57 10.12 -26.25
N GLU A 5 2.19 9.42 -27.31
CA GLU A 5 1.47 8.14 -27.23
C GLU A 5 2.31 7.08 -26.50
N LYS A 6 3.61 6.99 -26.82
CA LYS A 6 4.54 6.10 -26.10
C LYS A 6 4.59 6.41 -24.61
N LYS A 7 4.68 7.70 -24.26
CA LYS A 7 4.72 8.14 -22.86
C LYS A 7 3.42 7.79 -22.11
N LEU A 8 2.26 8.01 -22.74
CA LEU A 8 0.97 7.65 -22.15
C LEU A 8 0.83 6.14 -21.94
N PHE A 9 1.32 5.33 -22.88
CA PHE A 9 1.33 3.88 -22.74
C PHE A 9 2.18 3.45 -21.53
N THR A 10 3.41 3.96 -21.42
CA THR A 10 4.28 3.66 -20.27
C THR A 10 3.66 4.10 -18.94
N LEU A 11 3.07 5.29 -18.87
CA LEU A 11 2.38 5.75 -17.64
C LEU A 11 1.21 4.82 -17.26
N ASN A 12 0.44 4.33 -18.23
CA ASN A 12 -0.64 3.40 -17.95
C ASN A 12 -0.14 2.05 -17.41
N ASP A 13 0.96 1.53 -17.95
CA ASP A 13 1.59 0.30 -17.47
C ASP A 13 2.09 0.46 -16.02
N GLU A 14 2.74 1.57 -15.72
CA GLU A 14 3.21 1.89 -14.36
C GLU A 14 2.05 2.07 -13.37
N ILE A 15 0.99 2.78 -13.76
CA ILE A 15 -0.24 2.90 -12.94
C ILE A 15 -0.86 1.53 -12.70
N ALA A 16 -0.90 0.67 -13.72
CA ALA A 16 -1.45 -0.68 -13.58
C ALA A 16 -0.59 -1.56 -12.66
N ALA A 17 0.74 -1.40 -12.68
CA ALA A 17 1.64 -2.06 -11.75
C ALA A 17 1.39 -1.59 -10.30
N LEU A 18 1.37 -0.28 -10.06
CA LEU A 18 1.09 0.27 -8.73
C LEU A 18 -0.26 -0.18 -8.18
N ARG A 19 -1.31 -0.27 -9.00
CA ARG A 19 -2.61 -0.80 -8.56
C ARG A 19 -2.56 -2.26 -8.13
N ARG A 20 -1.73 -3.09 -8.78
CA ARG A 20 -1.53 -4.48 -8.37
C ARG A 20 -0.76 -4.54 -7.05
N ASP A 21 0.27 -3.72 -6.91
CA ASP A 21 1.07 -3.67 -5.69
C ASP A 21 0.23 -3.16 -4.50
N GLU A 22 -0.59 -2.12 -4.70
CA GLU A 22 -1.58 -1.64 -3.71
C GLU A 22 -2.53 -2.76 -3.29
N HIS A 23 -3.03 -3.53 -4.26
CA HIS A 23 -3.95 -4.63 -3.98
C HIS A 23 -3.29 -5.73 -3.13
N LEU A 24 -2.09 -6.18 -3.52
CA LEU A 24 -1.34 -7.19 -2.80
C LEU A 24 -0.97 -6.74 -1.38
N ALA A 25 -0.49 -5.50 -1.23
CA ALA A 25 -0.15 -4.94 0.08
C ALA A 25 -1.41 -4.77 0.97
N ALA A 26 -2.57 -4.48 0.39
CA ALA A 26 -3.82 -4.39 1.12
C ALA A 26 -4.32 -5.77 1.60
N GLU A 27 -4.15 -6.82 0.79
CA GLU A 27 -4.45 -8.20 1.19
C GLU A 27 -3.53 -8.65 2.34
N GLU A 28 -2.23 -8.37 2.25
CA GLU A 28 -1.26 -8.69 3.29
C GLU A 28 -1.54 -7.92 4.60
N LEU A 29 -1.96 -6.65 4.50
CA LEU A 29 -2.35 -5.85 5.67
C LEU A 29 -3.53 -6.47 6.44
N ILE A 30 -4.49 -7.08 5.75
CA ILE A 30 -5.60 -7.77 6.41
C ILE A 30 -5.07 -8.90 7.30
N PHE A 31 -4.11 -9.67 6.80
CA PHE A 31 -3.47 -10.74 7.56
C PHE A 31 -2.73 -10.19 8.79
N HIS A 32 -1.91 -9.15 8.62
CA HIS A 32 -1.19 -8.53 9.74
C HIS A 32 -2.12 -7.93 10.80
N ARG A 33 -3.27 -7.38 10.41
CA ARG A 33 -4.28 -6.89 11.35
C ARG A 33 -4.86 -8.03 12.18
N HIS A 34 -5.15 -9.17 11.57
CA HIS A 34 -5.61 -10.35 12.31
C HIS A 34 -4.56 -10.86 13.31
N LEU A 35 -3.29 -10.95 12.89
CA LEU A 35 -2.19 -11.32 13.80
C LEU A 35 -2.08 -10.34 14.97
N HIS A 36 -2.17 -9.04 14.69
CA HIS A 36 -2.10 -8.02 15.73
C HIS A 36 -3.27 -8.10 16.69
N ASP A 37 -4.50 -8.29 16.19
CA ASP A 37 -5.69 -8.43 17.02
C ASP A 37 -5.57 -9.62 17.98
N ASP A 38 -5.05 -10.75 17.51
CA ASP A 38 -4.85 -11.94 18.34
C ASP A 38 -3.75 -11.72 19.37
N ALA A 39 -2.58 -11.24 18.95
CA ALA A 39 -1.46 -10.92 19.86
C ALA A 39 -1.85 -9.86 20.91
N PHE A 40 -2.66 -8.87 20.52
CA PHE A 40 -3.16 -7.85 21.44
C PHE A 40 -4.11 -8.45 22.49
N ARG A 41 -5.01 -9.36 22.10
CA ARG A 41 -5.88 -10.07 23.07
C ARG A 41 -5.06 -10.91 24.05
N ASP A 42 -4.03 -11.60 23.57
CA ASP A 42 -3.16 -12.39 24.42
C ASP A 42 -2.40 -11.49 25.41
N ALA A 43 -1.85 -10.37 24.94
CA ALA A 43 -1.16 -9.41 25.79
C ALA A 43 -2.05 -8.72 26.84
N VAL A 44 -3.36 -8.63 26.59
CA VAL A 44 -4.34 -8.07 27.54
C VAL A 44 -4.79 -9.11 28.56
N THR A 45 -4.89 -10.37 28.15
CA THR A 45 -5.38 -11.46 29.00
C THR A 45 -4.28 -12.12 29.82
N SER A 46 -3.04 -12.07 29.34
CA SER A 46 -1.86 -12.56 30.04
C SER A 46 -1.08 -11.40 30.66
N ASP A 47 -0.47 -11.62 31.83
CA ASP A 47 0.51 -10.68 32.39
C ASP A 47 1.94 -11.01 31.93
N HIS A 48 2.06 -11.79 30.85
CA HIS A 48 3.33 -12.31 30.38
C HIS A 48 4.08 -11.27 29.55
N PRO A 49 5.36 -10.97 29.84
CA PRO A 49 6.10 -9.93 29.12
C PRO A 49 6.30 -10.19 27.63
N LEU A 50 6.32 -11.45 27.19
CA LEU A 50 6.52 -11.79 25.78
C LEU A 50 5.31 -11.41 24.92
N ASP A 51 4.10 -11.64 25.42
CA ASP A 51 2.86 -11.37 24.70
C ASP A 51 2.72 -9.86 24.46
N ARG A 52 3.11 -9.04 25.46
CA ARG A 52 3.23 -7.58 25.28
C ARG A 52 4.30 -7.16 24.26
N ALA A 53 5.33 -7.96 24.04
CA ALA A 53 6.34 -7.68 23.03
C ALA A 53 5.82 -8.05 21.63
N GLU A 54 5.18 -9.20 21.51
CA GLU A 54 4.55 -9.68 20.27
C GLU A 54 3.43 -8.76 19.79
N ALA A 55 2.56 -8.28 20.69
CA ALA A 55 1.54 -7.29 20.35
C ALA A 55 2.15 -5.96 19.83
N ARG A 56 3.31 -5.56 20.35
CA ARG A 56 4.02 -4.36 19.88
C ARG A 56 4.65 -4.58 18.50
N GLU A 57 5.23 -5.76 18.27
CA GLU A 57 5.85 -6.11 17.00
C GLU A 57 4.82 -6.18 15.87
N THR A 58 3.75 -6.95 16.08
CA THR A 58 2.63 -7.06 15.12
C THR A 58 1.96 -5.72 14.85
N GLY A 59 1.82 -4.86 15.86
CA GLY A 59 1.30 -3.50 15.69
C GLY A 59 2.23 -2.61 14.85
N ALA A 60 3.56 -2.78 14.99
CA ALA A 60 4.53 -2.09 14.15
C ALA A 60 4.46 -2.57 12.69
N ASP A 61 4.20 -3.85 12.44
CA ASP A 61 3.97 -4.38 11.09
C ASP A 61 2.74 -3.76 10.43
N VAL A 62 1.61 -3.73 11.13
CA VAL A 62 0.39 -3.06 10.64
C VAL A 62 0.71 -1.61 10.22
N ALA A 63 1.39 -0.85 11.08
CA ALA A 63 1.76 0.53 10.78
C ALA A 63 2.72 0.67 9.59
N ARG A 64 3.64 -0.31 9.40
CA ARG A 64 4.53 -0.35 8.23
C ARG A 64 3.74 -0.55 6.94
N PHE A 65 2.81 -1.50 6.91
CA PHE A 65 1.99 -1.78 5.73
C PHE A 65 1.03 -0.64 5.39
N GLU A 66 0.42 0.00 6.40
CA GLU A 66 -0.42 1.18 6.19
C GLU A 66 0.35 2.32 5.55
N ARG A 67 1.58 2.59 6.02
CA ARG A 67 2.46 3.59 5.40
C ARG A 67 2.84 3.21 3.98
N HIS A 68 3.17 1.95 3.73
CA HIS A 68 3.52 1.47 2.39
C HIS A 68 2.37 1.66 1.40
N LEU A 69 1.13 1.34 1.81
CA LEU A 69 -0.07 1.59 1.01
C LEU A 69 -0.27 3.07 0.70
N GLU A 70 -0.05 3.94 1.68
CA GLU A 70 -0.14 5.39 1.46
C GLU A 70 0.90 5.86 0.45
N GLU A 71 2.14 5.39 0.55
CA GLU A 71 3.21 5.71 -0.39
C GLU A 71 2.88 5.26 -1.82
N LEU A 72 2.37 4.04 -1.99
CA LEU A 72 1.93 3.52 -3.30
C LEU A 72 0.78 4.37 -3.87
N ALA A 73 -0.23 4.68 -3.06
CA ALA A 73 -1.37 5.51 -3.47
C ALA A 73 -0.93 6.92 -3.89
N GLN A 74 0.01 7.53 -3.15
CA GLN A 74 0.58 8.83 -3.51
C GLN A 74 1.35 8.77 -4.83
N GLN A 75 2.14 7.71 -5.06
CA GLN A 75 2.87 7.51 -6.32
C GLN A 75 1.89 7.35 -7.50
N ARG A 76 0.87 6.50 -7.34
CA ARG A 76 -0.16 6.29 -8.35
C ARG A 76 -0.87 7.59 -8.70
N HIS A 77 -1.26 8.37 -7.69
CA HIS A 77 -1.95 9.65 -7.92
C HIS A 77 -1.10 10.66 -8.71
N LYS A 78 0.22 10.69 -8.47
CA LYS A 78 1.14 11.53 -9.25
C LYS A 78 1.17 11.13 -10.72
N LEU A 79 1.26 9.83 -11.01
CA LEU A 79 1.26 9.33 -12.39
C LEU A 79 -0.09 9.52 -13.09
N GLU A 80 -1.20 9.32 -12.38
CA GLU A 80 -2.55 9.60 -12.89
C GLU A 80 -2.70 11.09 -13.24
N THR A 81 -2.23 11.99 -12.37
CA THR A 81 -2.22 13.43 -12.62
C THR A 81 -1.37 13.78 -13.85
N GLU A 82 -0.20 13.15 -14.01
CA GLU A 82 0.65 13.37 -15.20
C GLU A 82 -0.03 12.87 -16.48
N ARG A 83 -0.62 11.68 -16.44
CA ARG A 83 -1.39 11.12 -17.56
C ARG A 83 -2.52 12.06 -17.96
N ASP A 84 -3.30 12.55 -17.01
CA ASP A 84 -4.44 13.42 -17.28
C ASP A 84 -3.99 14.76 -17.91
N ARG A 85 -2.87 15.32 -17.45
CA ARG A 85 -2.24 16.50 -18.09
C ARG A 85 -1.79 16.24 -19.52
N LEU A 86 -1.31 15.04 -19.84
CA LEU A 86 -0.89 14.69 -21.19
C LEU A 86 -2.08 14.43 -22.11
N LEU A 87 -3.15 13.79 -21.60
CA LEU A 87 -4.40 13.60 -22.31
C LEU A 87 -5.08 14.93 -22.66
N ALA A 88 -5.05 15.90 -21.73
CA ALA A 88 -5.57 17.25 -21.97
C ALA A 88 -4.85 18.02 -23.08
N LYS A 89 -3.65 17.59 -23.50
CA LYS A 89 -2.91 18.18 -24.63
C LYS A 89 -3.21 17.51 -25.98
N LEU A 90 -3.93 16.38 -25.96
CA LEU A 90 -4.36 15.65 -27.14
C LEU A 90 -5.76 16.04 -27.63
N GLY A 91 -6.57 16.64 -26.74
CA GLY A 91 -7.83 17.32 -27.07
C GLY A 91 -7.61 18.81 -27.31
#